data_AF-A0AAU9L5V5-F1
#
_entry.id   AF-A0AAU9L5V5-F1
#
_cell.length_a   1.000
_cell.length_b   1.000
_cell.length_c   1.000
_cell.angle_alpha   90.00
_cell.angle_beta   90.00
_cell.angle_gamma   90.00
#
_symmetry.space_group_name_H-M   'P 1'
#
loop_
_entity.id
_entity.type
_entity.pdbx_description
1 polymer ?
#
loop_
_entity_poly.entity_id
_entity_poly.type
_entity_poly.pdbx_seq_one_letter_code
_entity_poly.pdbx_strand_id
1 'polypeptide(L)'
;MYSITAHSGAKTDGENNLDISKLKKQVAGTSSQRANAVPFIAFPAPLVEQQYLIADLIKGSHDSKVFVPFCTDSRWQIPMQIGMTGAEFLAQYGLQIAPTPATGNGQYYAVAMSLLDIQFDTSNHIEELEQMTRHLKEGIKQASRHAYEVEFPHDIRQAILVSTQLDIDDQELKVPETAEESNLLFQQYIDDIARSPSSISSYVPVEQWGTEVTLRMMAKLLQQPIFVIIASPDLQATPNFQVYQPERVAKSGFMLDTVEAYYIAGSKSEQWFSRLQHVCRDSDSMTNSPIVLLYINFYYSALSCN
;
A
#
# COMPACT_ATOMS: atom_id res chain seq x y z
N MET A 1 8.11 -10.88 3.91
CA MET A 1 9.53 -10.77 4.28
C MET A 1 9.83 -9.28 4.34
N TYR A 2 9.95 -8.72 5.53
CA TYR A 2 10.06 -7.26 5.74
C TYR A 2 11.48 -6.81 5.41
N SER A 3 11.65 -5.95 4.39
CA SER A 3 12.95 -5.38 4.03
C SER A 3 13.14 -4.04 4.75
N ILE A 4 13.64 -4.10 5.98
CA ILE A 4 14.15 -2.92 6.69
C ILE A 4 15.56 -2.67 6.15
N THR A 5 15.72 -1.66 5.29
CA THR A 5 17.04 -1.35 4.70
C THR A 5 17.78 -0.37 5.62
N ALA A 6 18.49 -0.89 6.61
CA ALA A 6 19.51 -0.14 7.34
C ALA A 6 20.89 -0.42 6.72
N HIS A 7 21.58 0.62 6.26
CA HIS A 7 22.94 0.52 5.73
C HIS A 7 23.97 0.30 6.85
N SER A 8 24.68 -0.84 6.85
CA SER A 8 26.09 -0.88 7.29
C SER A 8 26.83 -2.08 6.67
N GLY A 9 28.11 -1.88 6.37
CA GLY A 9 28.90 -2.71 5.47
C GLY A 9 29.47 -4.02 6.03
N ALA A 10 29.53 -4.99 5.13
CA ALA A 10 30.45 -6.12 4.96
C ALA A 10 31.39 -6.58 6.10
N LYS A 11 31.34 -7.88 6.42
CA LYS A 11 32.43 -8.84 6.16
C LYS A 11 31.96 -10.32 6.20
N THR A 12 32.58 -11.10 5.32
CA THR A 12 32.45 -12.54 5.00
C THR A 12 33.07 -13.43 6.11
N ASP A 13 32.98 -14.76 6.23
CA ASP A 13 32.84 -15.95 5.37
C ASP A 13 32.38 -17.16 6.24
N GLY A 14 31.90 -18.26 5.65
CA GLY A 14 31.86 -19.56 6.35
C GLY A 14 30.88 -20.60 5.79
N GLU A 15 31.33 -21.40 4.82
CA GLU A 15 30.67 -22.58 4.25
C GLU A 15 30.31 -23.64 5.31
N ASN A 16 29.18 -24.36 5.12
CA ASN A 16 29.09 -25.77 5.52
C ASN A 16 28.00 -26.53 4.72
N ASN A 17 28.46 -27.54 3.99
CA ASN A 17 27.71 -28.54 3.23
C ASN A 17 26.86 -29.44 4.14
N LEU A 18 25.62 -29.76 3.73
CA LEU A 18 24.86 -30.88 4.29
C LEU A 18 24.31 -31.79 3.17
N ASP A 19 24.64 -33.06 3.30
CA ASP A 19 24.47 -34.17 2.35
C ASP A 19 23.01 -34.66 2.26
N ILE A 20 22.43 -34.57 1.06
CA ILE A 20 21.00 -34.83 0.73
C ILE A 20 20.72 -36.32 0.42
N SER A 21 21.69 -37.22 0.64
CA SER A 21 21.58 -38.62 0.18
C SER A 21 20.78 -39.59 1.08
N LYS A 22 20.12 -39.16 2.16
CA LYS A 22 19.50 -40.09 3.16
C LYS A 22 17.99 -40.00 3.43
N LEU A 23 17.17 -39.30 2.64
CA LEU A 23 15.71 -39.23 2.87
C LEU A 23 14.83 -39.68 1.69
N LYS A 24 15.32 -40.63 0.87
CA LYS A 24 14.50 -41.31 -0.14
C LYS A 24 14.44 -42.83 0.10
N LYS A 25 13.48 -43.28 0.93
CA LYS A 25 12.69 -44.52 0.76
C LYS A 25 11.91 -44.86 2.04
N GLN A 26 10.58 -44.79 1.94
CA GLN A 26 9.48 -45.33 2.77
C GLN A 26 8.45 -44.19 2.90
N VAL A 27 7.22 -44.26 2.40
CA VAL A 27 6.29 -45.38 2.30
C VAL A 27 5.39 -45.16 1.08
N ALA A 28 5.36 -46.14 0.17
CA ALA A 28 4.26 -46.31 -0.75
C ALA A 28 3.11 -46.96 0.05
N GLY A 29 2.09 -46.17 0.34
CA GLY A 29 0.87 -46.61 1.01
C GLY A 29 -0.29 -45.79 0.47
N THR A 30 -1.10 -46.44 -0.36
CA THR A 30 -2.38 -45.93 -0.87
C THR A 30 -3.24 -45.41 0.27
N SER A 31 -3.36 -44.08 0.37
CA SER A 31 -4.47 -43.44 1.06
C SER A 31 -5.13 -42.50 0.07
N SER A 32 -6.41 -42.76 -0.20
CA SER A 32 -7.30 -41.83 -0.89
C SER A 32 -7.45 -40.59 0.00
N GLN A 33 -6.49 -39.67 -0.06
CA GLN A 33 -6.63 -38.35 0.51
C GLN A 33 -7.68 -37.61 -0.31
N ARG A 34 -8.89 -37.47 0.27
CA ARG A 34 -9.73 -36.32 -0.06
C ARG A 34 -8.82 -35.10 0.12
N ALA A 35 -8.59 -34.34 -0.94
CA ALA A 35 -7.96 -33.05 -0.83
C ALA A 35 -8.83 -32.22 0.12
N ASN A 36 -8.41 -32.10 1.37
CA ASN A 36 -9.05 -31.19 2.32
C ASN A 36 -8.82 -29.79 1.75
N ALA A 37 -9.87 -29.19 1.19
CA ALA A 37 -9.81 -27.84 0.69
C ALA A 37 -9.35 -26.91 1.84
N VAL A 38 -8.30 -26.13 1.59
CA VAL A 38 -7.79 -25.16 2.55
C VAL A 38 -8.90 -24.15 2.85
N PRO A 39 -9.30 -23.95 4.12
CA PRO A 39 -10.40 -23.05 4.47
C PRO A 39 -10.08 -21.60 4.08
N PHE A 40 -11.06 -20.90 3.51
CA PHE A 40 -10.94 -19.49 3.10
C PHE A 40 -11.48 -18.56 4.19
N ILE A 41 -10.70 -17.54 4.54
CA ILE A 41 -11.13 -16.45 5.42
C ILE A 41 -11.76 -15.39 4.52
N ALA A 42 -13.10 -15.29 4.57
CA ALA A 42 -13.84 -14.28 3.83
C ALA A 42 -13.78 -12.91 4.53
N PHE A 43 -13.94 -11.84 3.75
CA PHE A 43 -14.05 -10.51 4.32
C PHE A 43 -15.23 -10.40 5.29
N PRO A 44 -15.00 -9.77 6.46
CA PRO A 44 -16.07 -9.57 7.43
C PRO A 44 -17.04 -8.51 6.91
N ALA A 45 -18.32 -8.61 7.30
CA ALA A 45 -19.37 -7.69 6.84
C ALA A 45 -19.02 -6.19 7.00
N PRO A 46 -18.39 -5.73 8.09
CA PRO A 46 -17.99 -4.32 8.22
C PRO A 46 -16.97 -3.87 7.17
N LEU A 47 -16.07 -4.75 6.72
CA LEU A 47 -15.12 -4.42 5.66
C LEU A 47 -15.85 -4.28 4.32
N VAL A 48 -16.77 -5.20 4.04
CA VAL A 48 -17.62 -5.16 2.85
C VAL A 48 -18.51 -3.91 2.83
N GLU A 49 -19.03 -3.49 3.98
CA GLU A 49 -19.80 -2.24 4.11
C GLU A 49 -18.97 -1.02 3.74
N GLN A 50 -17.72 -0.92 4.21
CA GLN A 50 -16.83 0.18 3.82
C GLN A 50 -16.51 0.16 2.32
N GLN A 51 -16.35 -1.03 1.71
CA GLN A 51 -16.19 -1.15 0.26
C GLN A 51 -17.38 -0.58 -0.50
N TYR A 52 -18.61 -0.83 -0.03
CA TYR A 52 -19.82 -0.27 -0.64
C TYR A 52 -19.88 1.26 -0.51
N LEU A 53 -19.61 1.80 0.68
CA LEU A 53 -19.61 3.26 0.90
C LEU A 53 -18.61 3.99 0.00
N ILE A 54 -17.43 3.40 -0.18
CA ILE A 54 -16.40 3.94 -1.09
C ILE A 54 -16.87 3.84 -2.55
N ALA A 55 -17.38 2.68 -2.96
CA ALA A 55 -17.85 2.48 -4.33
C ALA A 55 -19.00 3.42 -4.70
N ASP A 56 -19.89 3.72 -3.77
CA ASP A 56 -21.01 4.64 -4.00
C ASP A 56 -20.53 6.10 -4.16
N LEU A 57 -19.51 6.52 -3.40
CA LEU A 57 -18.88 7.83 -3.60
C LEU A 57 -18.18 7.95 -4.95
N ILE A 58 -17.44 6.92 -5.36
CA ILE A 58 -16.78 6.88 -6.67
C ILE A 58 -17.81 7.00 -7.79
N LYS A 59 -18.92 6.25 -7.73
CA LYS A 59 -20.02 6.35 -8.71
C LYS A 59 -20.65 7.74 -8.77
N GLY A 60 -20.80 8.40 -7.62
CA GLY A 60 -21.38 9.74 -7.54
C GLY A 60 -20.50 10.85 -8.12
N SER A 61 -19.18 10.63 -8.18
CA SER A 61 -18.20 11.60 -8.66
C SER A 61 -17.99 11.57 -10.19
N HIS A 62 -18.48 10.53 -10.88
CA HIS A 62 -18.29 10.35 -12.31
C HIS A 62 -19.17 11.26 -13.17
N ASP A 63 -18.65 12.45 -13.51
CA ASP A 63 -19.10 13.21 -14.69
C ASP A 63 -17.96 13.56 -15.68
N SER A 64 -16.70 13.15 -15.46
CA SER A 64 -15.61 13.38 -16.43
C SER A 64 -14.39 12.44 -16.28
N LYS A 65 -13.95 11.89 -17.43
CA LYS A 65 -12.61 11.35 -17.78
C LYS A 65 -11.74 10.71 -16.69
N VAL A 66 -12.11 9.49 -16.32
CA VAL A 66 -11.28 8.45 -15.68
C VAL A 66 -9.78 8.53 -16.08
N PHE A 67 -8.87 8.40 -15.11
CA PHE A 67 -7.43 8.18 -15.31
C PHE A 67 -7.20 6.89 -16.13
N VAL A 68 -7.24 6.99 -17.46
CA VAL A 68 -6.94 5.88 -18.39
C VAL A 68 -5.67 6.18 -19.21
N PRO A 69 -4.50 6.38 -18.57
CA PRO A 69 -3.27 6.77 -19.28
C PRO A 69 -2.92 5.86 -20.44
N PHE A 70 -3.11 4.55 -20.27
CA PHE A 70 -2.59 3.57 -21.20
C PHE A 70 -3.38 3.47 -22.51
N CYS A 71 -4.69 3.77 -22.50
CA CYS A 71 -5.53 3.52 -23.68
C CYS A 71 -5.49 4.67 -24.69
N THR A 72 -5.07 5.88 -24.31
CA THR A 72 -5.16 7.06 -25.18
C THR A 72 -3.86 7.83 -25.38
N ASP A 73 -2.81 7.55 -24.60
CA ASP A 73 -1.55 8.30 -24.68
C ASP A 73 -0.35 7.45 -25.12
N SER A 74 0.17 7.77 -26.31
CA SER A 74 1.33 7.10 -26.92
C SER A 74 2.61 7.16 -26.08
N ARG A 75 2.75 8.13 -25.15
CA ARG A 75 3.89 8.21 -24.23
C ARG A 75 4.05 6.94 -23.40
N TRP A 76 2.94 6.30 -23.05
CA TRP A 76 2.93 5.04 -22.29
C TRP A 76 3.34 3.82 -23.09
N GLN A 77 3.54 3.94 -24.41
CA GLN A 77 4.09 2.87 -25.25
C GLN A 77 5.62 2.90 -25.30
N ILE A 78 6.24 4.01 -24.88
CA ILE A 78 7.69 4.17 -24.84
C ILE A 78 8.22 3.37 -23.63
N PRO A 79 9.17 2.44 -23.82
CA PRO A 79 9.77 1.73 -22.71
C PRO A 79 10.44 2.67 -21.72
N MET A 80 10.34 2.32 -20.43
CA MET A 80 11.04 3.04 -19.38
C MET A 80 12.56 2.90 -19.54
N GLN A 81 13.26 4.03 -19.53
CA GLN A 81 14.71 4.09 -19.48
C GLN A 81 15.20 3.97 -18.04
N ILE A 82 16.19 3.12 -17.81
CA ILE A 82 16.81 2.94 -16.50
C ILE A 82 17.62 4.21 -16.17
N GLY A 83 17.51 4.67 -14.92
CA GLY A 83 18.29 5.80 -14.42
C GLY A 83 17.65 7.17 -14.63
N MET A 84 16.44 7.25 -15.21
CA MET A 84 15.70 8.51 -15.29
C MET A 84 15.54 9.14 -13.91
N THR A 85 15.78 10.44 -13.85
CA THR A 85 15.44 11.26 -12.70
C THR A 85 13.93 11.28 -12.48
N GLY A 86 13.48 11.64 -11.28
CA GLY A 86 12.05 11.80 -11.00
C GLY A 86 11.38 12.79 -11.96
N ALA A 87 12.07 13.90 -12.26
CA ALA A 87 11.56 14.93 -13.17
C ALA A 87 11.41 14.41 -14.61
N GLU A 88 12.41 13.69 -15.13
CA GLU A 88 12.35 13.07 -16.46
C GLU A 88 11.24 12.04 -16.56
N PHE A 89 11.08 11.19 -15.54
CA PHE A 89 10.02 10.20 -15.49
C PHE A 89 8.62 10.83 -15.58
N LEU A 90 8.35 11.84 -14.73
CA LEU A 90 7.05 12.52 -14.72
C LEU A 90 6.79 13.21 -16.08
N ALA A 91 7.79 13.89 -16.63
CA ALA A 91 7.68 14.57 -17.92
C ALA A 91 7.44 13.59 -19.08
N GLN A 92 8.19 12.49 -19.14
CA GLN A 92 8.09 11.50 -20.20
C GLN A 92 6.69 10.88 -20.28
N TYR A 93 6.07 10.61 -19.14
CA TYR A 93 4.75 9.96 -19.08
C TYR A 93 3.58 10.93 -18.84
N GLY A 94 3.85 12.24 -18.86
CA GLY A 94 2.81 13.26 -18.72
C GLY A 94 2.10 13.26 -17.38
N LEU A 95 2.80 12.83 -16.33
CA LEU A 95 2.26 12.76 -14.98
C LEU A 95 2.32 14.15 -14.34
N GLN A 96 1.17 14.62 -13.86
CA GLN A 96 1.06 15.86 -13.11
C GLN A 96 0.96 15.57 -11.61
N ILE A 97 1.65 16.39 -10.82
CA ILE A 97 1.59 16.33 -9.37
C ILE A 97 0.39 17.14 -8.91
N ALA A 98 -0.58 16.46 -8.28
CA ALA A 98 -1.70 17.10 -7.60
C ALA A 98 -1.41 17.13 -6.08
N PRO A 99 -1.02 18.29 -5.52
CA PRO A 99 -0.61 18.39 -4.13
C PRO A 99 -1.79 18.21 -3.17
N THR A 100 -1.50 17.70 -1.98
CA THR A 100 -2.48 17.53 -0.89
C THR A 100 -2.35 18.63 0.18
N PRO A 101 -3.39 18.95 0.95
CA PRO A 101 -3.21 19.86 2.08
C PRO A 101 -2.21 19.33 3.11
N ALA A 102 -1.33 20.20 3.62
CA ALA A 102 -0.28 19.87 4.59
C ALA A 102 -0.84 19.72 6.02
N THR A 103 -1.81 18.82 6.19
CA THR A 103 -2.54 18.63 7.46
C THR A 103 -2.18 17.33 8.17
N GLY A 104 -1.21 16.57 7.67
CA GLY A 104 -0.92 15.20 8.09
C GLY A 104 -1.78 14.13 7.43
N ASN A 105 -2.80 14.51 6.65
CA ASN A 105 -3.65 13.60 5.89
C ASN A 105 -3.14 13.27 4.48
N GLY A 106 -1.95 13.73 4.11
CA GLY A 106 -1.48 13.71 2.72
C GLY A 106 -1.59 12.34 2.04
N GLN A 107 -1.26 11.24 2.75
CA GLN A 107 -1.39 9.90 2.20
C GLN A 107 -2.84 9.52 1.87
N TYR A 108 -3.76 9.78 2.81
CA TYR A 108 -5.18 9.45 2.64
C TYR A 108 -5.84 10.34 1.58
N TYR A 109 -5.51 11.64 1.57
CA TYR A 109 -5.98 12.57 0.55
C TYR A 109 -5.48 12.20 -0.84
N ALA A 110 -4.22 11.80 -0.99
CA ALA A 110 -3.69 11.43 -2.30
C ALA A 110 -4.42 10.19 -2.87
N VAL A 111 -4.76 9.21 -2.01
CA VAL A 111 -5.59 8.06 -2.41
C VAL A 111 -7.02 8.51 -2.76
N ALA A 112 -7.64 9.36 -1.94
CA ALA A 112 -8.98 9.88 -2.19
C ALA A 112 -9.07 10.66 -3.51
N MET A 113 -8.11 11.55 -3.77
CA MET A 113 -8.00 12.30 -5.03
C MET A 113 -7.82 11.36 -6.22
N SER A 114 -7.04 10.28 -6.08
CA SER A 114 -6.87 9.30 -7.15
C SER A 114 -8.14 8.49 -7.44
N LEU A 115 -8.95 8.21 -6.42
CA LEU A 115 -10.20 7.44 -6.56
C LEU A 115 -11.34 8.27 -7.15
N LEU A 116 -11.44 9.54 -6.74
CA LEU A 116 -12.50 10.44 -7.14
C LEU A 116 -12.15 11.26 -8.39
N ASP A 117 -10.86 11.34 -8.75
CA ASP A 117 -10.34 12.17 -9.84
C ASP A 117 -10.69 13.66 -9.69
N ILE A 118 -10.62 14.17 -8.44
CA ILE A 118 -10.88 15.57 -8.07
C ILE A 118 -9.76 16.14 -7.19
N GLN A 119 -9.73 17.46 -7.06
CA GLN A 119 -8.74 18.21 -6.27
C GLN A 119 -9.42 19.15 -5.26
N PHE A 120 -8.62 19.76 -4.37
CA PHE A 120 -9.10 20.72 -3.35
C PHE A 120 -9.34 22.13 -3.94
N ASP A 121 -10.15 22.23 -5.00
CA ASP A 121 -10.40 23.47 -5.74
C ASP A 121 -11.79 24.09 -5.49
N THR A 122 -12.78 23.29 -5.09
CA THR A 122 -14.14 23.73 -4.76
C THR A 122 -14.60 23.22 -3.38
N SER A 123 -15.55 23.90 -2.76
CA SER A 123 -16.11 23.47 -1.47
C SER A 123 -16.74 22.08 -1.54
N ASN A 124 -17.41 21.74 -2.65
CA ASN A 124 -17.98 20.40 -2.84
C ASN A 124 -16.89 19.33 -2.93
N HIS A 125 -15.82 19.57 -3.70
CA HIS A 125 -14.72 18.61 -3.78
C HIS A 125 -13.99 18.45 -2.45
N ILE A 126 -13.85 19.53 -1.67
CA ILE A 126 -13.32 19.45 -0.30
C ILE A 126 -14.19 18.49 0.53
N GLU A 127 -15.51 18.69 0.55
CA GLU A 127 -16.43 17.83 1.31
C GLU A 127 -16.36 16.36 0.89
N GLU A 128 -16.32 16.08 -0.42
CA GLU A 128 -16.19 14.72 -0.97
C GLU A 128 -14.85 14.08 -0.60
N LEU A 129 -13.74 14.82 -0.70
CA LEU A 129 -12.41 14.31 -0.34
C LEU A 129 -12.29 14.05 1.16
N GLU A 130 -12.84 14.93 2.01
CA GLU A 130 -12.91 14.72 3.46
C GLU A 130 -13.78 13.50 3.81
N GLN A 131 -14.88 13.30 3.09
CA GLN A 131 -15.75 12.14 3.26
C GLN A 131 -15.08 10.84 2.84
N MET A 132 -14.47 10.80 1.65
CA MET A 132 -13.71 9.65 1.16
C MET A 132 -12.56 9.30 2.12
N THR A 133 -11.84 10.31 2.61
CA THR A 133 -10.75 10.13 3.59
C THR A 133 -11.24 9.47 4.87
N ARG A 134 -12.42 9.86 5.36
CA ARG A 134 -13.05 9.25 6.54
C ARG A 134 -13.37 7.77 6.31
N HIS A 135 -13.92 7.43 5.14
CA HIS A 135 -14.22 6.04 4.79
C HIS A 135 -12.95 5.20 4.60
N LEU A 136 -11.89 5.76 4.01
CA LEU A 136 -10.59 5.10 3.90
C LEU A 136 -10.02 4.79 5.29
N LYS A 137 -10.06 5.73 6.23
CA LYS A 137 -9.55 5.56 7.60
C LYS A 137 -10.33 4.50 8.38
N GLU A 138 -11.66 4.52 8.33
CA GLU A 138 -12.47 3.47 8.95
C GLU A 138 -12.26 2.12 8.26
N GLY A 139 -12.14 2.12 6.93
CA GLY A 139 -11.84 0.92 6.14
C GLY A 139 -10.47 0.31 6.47
N ILE A 140 -9.44 1.11 6.75
CA ILE A 140 -8.13 0.62 7.23
C ILE A 140 -8.30 -0.20 8.52
N LYS A 141 -9.10 0.32 9.47
CA LYS A 141 -9.41 -0.39 10.71
C LYS A 141 -10.10 -1.72 10.44
N GLN A 142 -11.10 -1.76 9.57
CA GLN A 142 -11.77 -3.01 9.24
C GLN A 142 -10.86 -3.99 8.47
N ALA A 143 -10.02 -3.49 7.55
CA ALA A 143 -9.10 -4.28 6.75
C ALA A 143 -8.00 -4.92 7.61
N SER A 144 -7.52 -4.22 8.65
CA SER A 144 -6.52 -4.75 9.59
C SER A 144 -7.06 -5.89 10.44
N ARG A 145 -8.35 -5.88 10.78
CA ARG A 145 -9.02 -6.95 11.54
C ARG A 145 -9.21 -8.23 10.73
N HIS A 146 -9.30 -8.12 9.40
CA HIS A 146 -9.43 -9.29 8.54
C HIS A 146 -8.15 -10.15 8.58
N ALA A 147 -8.28 -11.41 9.02
CA ALA A 147 -7.16 -12.34 9.20
C ALA A 147 -6.04 -11.82 10.12
N TYR A 148 -6.41 -11.03 11.14
CA TYR A 148 -5.48 -10.32 12.03
C TYR A 148 -4.35 -11.19 12.59
N GLU A 149 -4.66 -12.33 13.22
CA GLU A 149 -3.65 -13.21 13.82
C GLU A 149 -2.68 -13.82 12.81
N VAL A 150 -3.07 -13.90 11.53
CA VAL A 150 -2.24 -14.44 10.44
C VAL A 150 -1.38 -13.34 9.82
N GLU A 151 -1.88 -12.11 9.75
CA GLU A 151 -1.22 -10.98 9.10
C GLU A 151 -0.33 -10.16 10.04
N PHE A 152 -0.70 -10.11 11.32
CA PHE A 152 -0.04 -9.30 12.35
C PHE A 152 0.31 -10.14 13.59
N PRO A 153 1.16 -11.18 13.44
CA PRO A 153 1.74 -11.82 14.61
C PRO A 153 2.63 -10.84 15.38
N HIS A 154 2.99 -11.21 16.62
CA HIS A 154 3.65 -10.34 17.59
C HIS A 154 4.88 -9.60 17.04
N ASP A 155 5.79 -10.31 16.37
CA ASP A 155 7.02 -9.77 15.77
C ASP A 155 6.72 -8.68 14.73
N ILE A 156 5.65 -8.86 13.95
CA ILE A 156 5.21 -7.89 12.96
C ILE A 156 4.59 -6.66 13.61
N ARG A 157 3.77 -6.85 14.66
CA ARG A 157 3.21 -5.73 15.42
C ARG A 157 4.31 -4.90 16.07
N GLN A 158 5.31 -5.55 16.67
CA GLN A 158 6.48 -4.88 17.23
C GLN A 158 7.20 -4.06 16.16
N ALA A 159 7.54 -4.66 15.01
CA ALA A 159 8.27 -3.96 13.95
C ALA A 159 7.53 -2.71 13.45
N ILE A 160 6.21 -2.81 13.26
CA ILE A 160 5.38 -1.67 12.86
C ILE A 160 5.38 -0.59 13.95
N LEU A 161 5.09 -0.95 15.21
CA LEU A 161 5.03 0.01 16.32
C LEU A 161 6.36 0.71 16.59
N VAL A 162 7.49 0.03 16.37
CA VAL A 162 8.81 0.65 16.47
C VAL A 162 9.04 1.60 15.30
N SER A 163 8.67 1.23 14.08
CA SER A 163 8.83 2.10 12.90
C SER A 163 8.07 3.42 13.04
N THR A 164 6.88 3.41 13.64
CA THR A 164 6.07 4.63 13.87
C THR A 164 6.66 5.56 14.93
N GLN A 165 7.61 5.09 15.74
CA GLN A 165 8.29 5.90 16.76
C GLN A 165 9.61 6.50 16.26
N LEU A 166 10.22 5.91 15.22
CA LEU A 166 11.51 6.38 14.68
C LEU A 166 11.43 7.78 14.07
N ASP A 167 10.24 8.22 13.69
CA ASP A 167 9.99 9.53 13.08
C ASP A 167 9.66 10.63 14.12
N ILE A 168 9.74 10.32 15.42
CA ILE A 168 9.47 11.25 16.52
C ILE A 168 10.79 11.60 17.22
N ASP A 169 11.24 12.85 17.06
CA ASP A 169 12.46 13.34 17.70
C ASP A 169 12.39 13.20 19.25
N ASP A 170 13.53 12.86 19.85
CA ASP A 170 13.78 12.82 21.31
C ASP A 170 12.98 11.81 22.16
N GLN A 171 12.31 10.81 21.57
CA GLN A 171 11.70 9.70 22.33
C GLN A 171 12.59 8.46 22.39
N GLU A 172 12.71 7.88 23.59
CA GLU A 172 13.31 6.57 23.77
C GLU A 172 12.43 5.51 23.10
N LEU A 173 13.02 4.73 22.19
CA LEU A 173 12.31 3.69 21.45
C LEU A 173 11.73 2.66 22.41
N LYS A 174 10.40 2.66 22.55
CA LYS A 174 9.71 1.65 23.34
C LYS A 174 9.33 0.47 22.46
N VAL A 175 10.02 -0.66 22.67
CA VAL A 175 9.71 -1.92 22.02
C VAL A 175 8.74 -2.72 22.93
N PRO A 176 7.51 -3.01 22.49
CA PRO A 176 6.57 -3.81 23.28
C PRO A 176 7.13 -5.23 23.47
N GLU A 177 7.33 -5.72 24.68
CA GLU A 177 8.06 -6.99 24.89
C GLU A 177 7.16 -8.23 24.76
N THR A 178 5.85 -8.07 24.95
CA THR A 178 4.90 -9.19 25.02
C THR A 178 3.89 -9.19 23.87
N ALA A 179 3.34 -10.36 23.59
CA ALA A 179 2.30 -10.53 22.57
C ALA A 179 1.06 -9.69 22.89
N GLU A 180 0.66 -9.64 24.17
CA GLU A 180 -0.47 -8.88 24.68
C GLU A 180 -0.26 -7.37 24.59
N GLU A 181 0.93 -6.87 24.97
CA GLU A 181 1.26 -5.44 24.87
C GLU A 181 1.28 -4.98 23.41
N SER A 182 1.98 -5.72 22.54
CA SER A 182 2.01 -5.39 21.10
C SER A 182 0.61 -5.44 20.45
N ASN A 183 -0.25 -6.35 20.90
CA ASN A 183 -1.63 -6.45 20.42
C ASN A 183 -2.44 -5.21 20.80
N LEU A 184 -2.40 -4.83 22.08
CA LEU A 184 -3.13 -3.67 22.58
C LEU A 184 -2.67 -2.38 21.88
N LEU A 185 -1.37 -2.15 21.83
CA LEU A 185 -0.79 -0.94 21.22
C LEU A 185 -1.05 -0.88 19.72
N PHE A 186 -0.96 -2.00 19.00
CA PHE A 186 -1.23 -2.01 17.57
C PHE A 186 -2.71 -1.75 17.26
N GLN A 187 -3.63 -2.35 18.04
CA GLN A 187 -5.06 -2.06 17.88
C GLN A 187 -5.37 -0.59 18.18
N GLN A 188 -4.76 -0.04 19.24
CA GLN A 188 -4.89 1.38 19.57
C GLN A 188 -4.35 2.28 18.44
N TYR A 189 -3.18 1.98 17.90
CA TYR A 189 -2.59 2.71 16.78
C TYR A 189 -3.54 2.79 15.57
N ILE A 190 -4.12 1.65 15.18
CA ILE A 190 -5.09 1.59 14.08
C ILE A 190 -6.39 2.35 14.42
N ASP A 191 -6.87 2.22 15.66
CA ASP A 191 -8.07 2.93 16.14
C ASP A 191 -7.85 4.45 16.22
N ASP A 192 -6.63 4.90 16.52
CA ASP A 192 -6.26 6.31 16.56
C ASP A 192 -6.22 6.91 15.14
N ILE A 193 -5.67 6.18 14.16
CA ILE A 193 -5.76 6.55 12.74
C ILE A 193 -7.22 6.67 12.31
N ALA A 194 -8.06 5.67 12.61
CA ALA A 194 -9.47 5.67 12.21
C ALA A 194 -10.25 6.87 12.78
N ARG A 195 -9.91 7.30 14.00
CA ARG A 195 -10.56 8.43 14.69
C ARG A 195 -9.93 9.79 14.38
N SER A 196 -8.75 9.82 13.77
CA SER A 196 -8.05 11.06 13.45
C SER A 196 -8.88 11.93 12.48
N PRO A 197 -8.82 13.26 12.62
CA PRO A 197 -9.66 14.15 11.83
C PRO A 197 -9.35 14.03 10.34
N SER A 198 -10.39 14.11 9.51
CA SER A 198 -10.28 14.05 8.05
C SER A 198 -10.49 15.41 7.39
N SER A 199 -10.68 16.48 8.18
CA SER A 199 -10.94 17.81 7.64
C SER A 199 -9.66 18.53 7.23
N ILE A 200 -9.73 19.32 6.14
CA ILE A 200 -8.66 20.22 5.70
C ILE A 200 -8.33 21.29 6.75
N SER A 201 -9.28 21.61 7.62
CA SER A 201 -9.11 22.60 8.70
C SER A 201 -8.41 22.06 9.95
N SER A 202 -8.14 20.75 10.01
CA SER A 202 -7.64 20.05 11.19
C SER A 202 -6.28 19.42 10.93
N TYR A 203 -5.37 19.51 11.90
CA TYR A 203 -4.06 18.88 11.83
C TYR A 203 -4.06 17.52 12.53
N VAL A 204 -3.46 16.54 11.87
CA VAL A 204 -3.28 15.18 12.39
C VAL A 204 -1.89 15.07 13.03
N PRO A 205 -1.78 14.55 14.26
CA PRO A 205 -0.50 14.25 14.89
C PRO A 205 0.37 13.31 14.04
N VAL A 206 1.70 13.46 14.11
CA VAL A 206 2.65 12.69 13.28
C VAL A 206 2.49 11.19 13.47
N GLU A 207 2.14 10.75 14.67
CA GLU A 207 1.91 9.35 15.03
C GLU A 207 0.73 8.71 14.28
N GLN A 208 -0.14 9.54 13.70
CA GLN A 208 -1.35 9.13 12.97
C GLN A 208 -1.21 9.40 11.46
N TRP A 209 -0.04 9.88 11.00
CA TRP A 209 0.26 10.01 9.58
C TRP A 209 0.28 8.63 8.91
N GLY A 210 0.00 8.63 7.61
CA GLY A 210 -0.02 7.40 6.83
C GLY A 210 1.38 6.77 6.71
N THR A 211 1.43 5.45 6.84
CA THR A 211 2.64 4.63 6.77
C THR A 211 2.50 3.55 5.68
N GLU A 212 3.47 2.64 5.58
CA GLU A 212 3.36 1.48 4.69
C GLU A 212 2.18 0.56 5.07
N VAL A 213 1.88 0.43 6.37
CA VAL A 213 0.77 -0.44 6.80
C VAL A 213 -0.58 0.13 6.41
N THR A 214 -0.77 1.46 6.44
CA THR A 214 -2.03 2.08 5.99
C THR A 214 -2.21 1.96 4.49
N LEU A 215 -1.14 2.11 3.67
CA LEU A 215 -1.21 1.82 2.23
C LEU A 215 -1.58 0.37 1.96
N ARG A 216 -0.96 -0.58 2.68
CA ARG A 216 -1.30 -2.00 2.59
C ARG A 216 -2.76 -2.26 2.92
N MET A 217 -3.30 -1.63 3.97
CA MET A 217 -4.70 -1.78 4.36
C MET A 217 -5.66 -1.10 3.39
N MET A 218 -5.29 0.05 2.79
CA MET A 218 -6.09 0.69 1.73
C MET A 218 -6.11 -0.18 0.47
N ALA A 219 -4.98 -0.73 0.02
CA ALA A 219 -4.96 -1.64 -1.13
C ALA A 219 -5.85 -2.88 -0.88
N LYS A 220 -5.83 -3.41 0.36
CA LYS A 220 -6.67 -4.54 0.78
C LYS A 220 -8.15 -4.17 0.80
N LEU A 221 -8.49 -3.01 1.37
CA LEU A 221 -9.84 -2.46 1.40
C LEU A 221 -10.39 -2.30 -0.02
N LEU A 222 -9.63 -1.63 -0.89
CA LEU A 222 -10.06 -1.28 -2.24
C LEU A 222 -10.00 -2.46 -3.21
N GLN A 223 -9.35 -3.56 -2.83
CA GLN A 223 -9.01 -4.67 -3.72
C GLN A 223 -8.34 -4.17 -5.01
N GLN A 224 -7.49 -3.16 -4.85
CA GLN A 224 -6.87 -2.45 -5.95
C GLN A 224 -5.38 -2.17 -5.67
N PRO A 225 -4.48 -2.31 -6.67
CA PRO A 225 -3.08 -1.98 -6.51
C PRO A 225 -2.84 -0.49 -6.24
N ILE A 226 -1.93 -0.19 -5.31
CA ILE A 226 -1.42 1.16 -5.08
C ILE A 226 0.05 1.21 -5.48
N PHE A 227 0.38 2.09 -6.42
CA PHE A 227 1.71 2.33 -6.92
C PHE A 227 2.28 3.60 -6.30
N VAL A 228 3.49 3.54 -5.76
CA VAL A 228 4.15 4.68 -5.11
C VAL A 228 5.50 4.94 -5.75
N ILE A 229 5.76 6.19 -6.10
CA ILE A 229 7.07 6.70 -6.53
C ILE A 229 7.71 7.40 -5.34
N ILE A 230 8.90 6.96 -4.94
CA ILE A 230 9.67 7.50 -3.82
C ILE A 230 10.81 8.33 -4.41
N ALA A 231 10.67 9.64 -4.41
CA ALA A 231 11.59 10.56 -5.09
C ALA A 231 12.35 11.48 -4.13
N SER A 232 13.49 12.01 -4.59
CA SER A 232 14.23 13.04 -3.86
C SER A 232 13.46 14.38 -3.88
N PRO A 233 13.69 15.27 -2.89
CA PRO A 233 13.03 16.58 -2.83
C PRO A 233 13.18 17.45 -4.08
N ASP A 234 14.30 17.32 -4.78
CA ASP A 234 14.65 18.08 -5.98
C ASP A 234 14.27 17.36 -7.29
N LEU A 235 13.73 16.14 -7.19
CA LEU A 235 13.43 15.24 -8.32
C LEU A 235 14.63 14.94 -9.23
N GLN A 236 15.87 15.24 -8.81
CA GLN A 236 17.08 15.06 -9.61
C GLN A 236 17.71 13.67 -9.45
N ALA A 237 17.31 12.90 -8.45
CA ALA A 237 17.75 11.52 -8.30
C ALA A 237 16.82 10.54 -9.02
N THR A 238 17.36 9.38 -9.38
CA THR A 238 16.53 8.25 -9.82
C THR A 238 15.64 7.82 -8.66
N PRO A 239 14.30 7.80 -8.83
CA PRO A 239 13.39 7.42 -7.76
C PRO A 239 13.46 5.91 -7.49
N ASN A 240 13.07 5.53 -6.28
CA ASN A 240 12.69 4.16 -5.98
C ASN A 240 11.18 4.02 -6.07
N PHE A 241 10.70 2.78 -6.05
CA PHE A 241 9.29 2.52 -6.24
C PHE A 241 8.78 1.47 -5.27
N GLN A 242 7.48 1.52 -5.02
CA GLN A 242 6.77 0.53 -4.23
C GLN A 242 5.44 0.18 -4.91
N VAL A 243 5.01 -1.08 -4.76
CA VAL A 243 3.68 -1.54 -5.19
C VAL A 243 3.05 -2.32 -4.06
N TYR A 244 1.83 -1.94 -3.68
CA TYR A 244 0.98 -2.68 -2.77
C TYR A 244 -0.08 -3.40 -3.60
N GLN A 245 0.09 -4.71 -3.78
CA GLN A 245 -0.71 -5.52 -4.67
C GLN A 245 -1.65 -6.44 -3.86
N PRO A 246 -2.97 -6.35 -4.04
CA PRO A 246 -3.90 -7.35 -3.54
C PRO A 246 -3.61 -8.72 -4.12
N GLU A 247 -3.55 -9.72 -3.25
CA GLU A 247 -3.19 -11.10 -3.59
C GLU A 247 -4.04 -12.08 -2.78
N ARG A 248 -4.32 -13.23 -3.37
CA ARG A 248 -4.93 -14.37 -2.67
C ARG A 248 -3.87 -15.40 -2.35
N VAL A 249 -3.58 -15.60 -1.07
CA VAL A 249 -2.45 -16.44 -0.63
C VAL A 249 -2.89 -17.53 0.35
N ALA A 250 -2.13 -18.63 0.36
CA ALA A 250 -2.20 -19.65 1.40
C ALA A 250 -1.20 -19.31 2.51
N LYS A 251 -1.67 -18.99 3.73
CA LYS A 251 -0.82 -18.68 4.89
C LYS A 251 -1.38 -19.32 6.15
N SER A 252 -0.49 -19.93 6.95
CA SER A 252 -0.85 -20.58 8.22
C SER A 252 -2.00 -21.59 8.13
N GLY A 253 -2.13 -22.28 6.99
CA GLY A 253 -3.19 -23.27 6.77
C GLY A 253 -4.54 -22.68 6.33
N PHE A 254 -4.60 -21.40 6.01
CA PHE A 254 -5.79 -20.71 5.50
C PHE A 254 -5.51 -20.07 4.14
N MET A 255 -6.54 -19.99 3.30
CA MET A 255 -6.56 -19.08 2.15
C MET A 255 -7.14 -17.74 2.61
N LEU A 256 -6.53 -16.63 2.22
CA LEU A 256 -7.06 -15.29 2.49
C LEU A 256 -6.69 -14.30 1.39
N ASP A 257 -7.50 -13.26 1.27
CA ASP A 257 -7.17 -12.07 0.50
C ASP A 257 -6.34 -11.11 1.38
N THR A 258 -5.12 -10.85 0.94
CA THR A 258 -4.11 -10.01 1.60
C THR A 258 -3.52 -9.02 0.59
N VAL A 259 -2.44 -8.34 0.98
CA VAL A 259 -1.65 -7.48 0.11
C VAL A 259 -0.18 -7.80 0.29
N GLU A 260 0.52 -7.98 -0.82
CA GLU A 260 1.98 -8.06 -0.89
C GLU A 260 2.56 -6.69 -1.23
N ALA A 261 3.68 -6.36 -0.59
CA ALA A 261 4.40 -5.10 -0.81
C ALA A 261 5.72 -5.39 -1.54
N TYR A 262 5.91 -4.76 -2.69
CA TYR A 262 7.09 -4.94 -3.54
C TYR A 262 7.89 -3.64 -3.57
N TYR A 263 9.06 -3.63 -2.93
CA TYR A 263 10.05 -2.58 -3.13
C TYR A 263 10.82 -2.84 -4.43
N ILE A 264 10.92 -1.81 -5.26
CA ILE A 264 11.59 -1.86 -6.56
C ILE A 264 12.58 -0.70 -6.60
N ALA A 265 13.87 -1.04 -6.55
CA ALA A 265 14.94 -0.05 -6.68
C ALA A 265 14.87 0.66 -8.04
N GLY A 266 15.33 1.91 -8.12
CA GLY A 266 15.33 2.69 -9.37
C GLY A 266 16.06 2.02 -10.54
N SER A 267 17.04 1.14 -10.24
CA SER A 267 17.76 0.32 -11.22
C SER A 267 16.92 -0.80 -11.85
N LYS A 268 15.71 -1.06 -11.33
CA LYS A 268 14.74 -2.06 -11.80
C LYS A 268 13.38 -1.42 -12.13
N SER A 269 13.39 -0.12 -12.41
CA SER A 269 12.19 0.69 -12.59
C SER A 269 11.28 0.22 -13.72
N GLU A 270 11.83 -0.47 -14.73
CA GLU A 270 11.09 -1.16 -15.78
C GLU A 270 10.11 -2.21 -15.23
N GLN A 271 10.42 -2.85 -14.09
CA GLN A 271 9.53 -3.83 -13.46
C GLN A 271 8.29 -3.18 -12.87
N TRP A 272 8.46 -2.01 -12.24
CA TRP A 272 7.34 -1.22 -11.71
C TRP A 272 6.46 -0.73 -12.86
N PHE A 273 7.08 -0.20 -13.91
CA PHE A 273 6.36 0.34 -15.06
C PHE A 273 5.58 -0.74 -15.81
N SER A 274 6.18 -1.92 -16.01
CA SER A 274 5.50 -3.06 -16.65
C SER A 274 4.28 -3.53 -15.85
N ARG A 275 4.36 -3.51 -14.51
CA ARG A 275 3.22 -3.83 -13.64
C ARG A 275 2.10 -2.80 -13.78
N LEU A 276 2.44 -1.51 -13.77
CA LEU A 276 1.46 -0.45 -13.96
C LEU A 276 0.77 -0.57 -15.33
N GLN A 277 1.54 -0.76 -16.40
CA GLN A 277 0.99 -0.98 -17.75
C GLN A 277 0.06 -2.20 -17.82
N HIS A 278 0.41 -3.30 -17.15
CA HIS A 278 -0.42 -4.49 -17.14
C HIS A 278 -1.78 -4.22 -16.49
N VAL A 279 -1.79 -3.58 -15.31
CA VAL A 279 -3.03 -3.19 -14.62
C VAL A 279 -3.87 -2.24 -15.47
N CYS A 280 -3.25 -1.29 -16.17
CA CYS A 280 -3.98 -0.38 -17.06
C CYS A 280 -4.58 -1.05 -18.31
N ARG A 281 -3.96 -2.15 -18.80
CA ARG A 281 -4.42 -2.89 -19.99
C ARG A 281 -5.60 -3.80 -19.69
N ASP A 282 -5.64 -4.37 -18.50
CA ASP A 282 -6.69 -5.29 -18.07
C ASP A 282 -7.94 -4.52 -17.57
N SER A 283 -8.23 -3.36 -18.19
CA SER A 283 -9.30 -2.43 -17.78
C SER A 283 -10.68 -3.05 -17.75
N ASP A 284 -10.93 -4.12 -18.51
CA ASP A 284 -12.19 -4.89 -18.48
C ASP A 284 -12.39 -5.65 -17.15
N SER A 285 -11.34 -5.79 -16.33
CA SER A 285 -11.35 -6.47 -15.03
C SER A 285 -11.22 -5.51 -13.83
N MET A 286 -10.84 -4.26 -14.07
CA MET A 286 -10.63 -3.25 -13.03
C MET A 286 -11.89 -2.41 -12.85
N THR A 287 -12.43 -2.40 -11.63
CA THR A 287 -13.58 -1.54 -11.29
C THR A 287 -13.20 -0.06 -11.30
N ASN A 288 -11.92 0.28 -11.07
CA ASN A 288 -11.39 1.64 -10.93
C ASN A 288 -9.99 1.78 -11.55
N SER A 289 -9.59 3.01 -11.88
CA SER A 289 -8.24 3.35 -12.37
C SER A 289 -7.14 3.16 -11.32
N PRO A 290 -5.94 2.67 -11.70
CA PRO A 290 -4.86 2.41 -10.75
C PRO A 290 -4.48 3.66 -9.96
N ILE A 291 -4.23 3.48 -8.67
CA ILE A 291 -3.83 4.56 -7.77
C ILE A 291 -2.32 4.74 -7.89
N VAL A 292 -1.89 5.92 -8.32
CA VAL A 292 -0.48 6.26 -8.47
C VAL A 292 -0.16 7.47 -7.60
N LEU A 293 0.77 7.28 -6.65
CA LEU A 293 1.14 8.29 -5.66
C LEU A 293 2.60 8.68 -5.84
N LEU A 294 2.91 9.93 -5.49
CA LEU A 294 4.26 10.44 -5.35
C LEU A 294 4.54 10.74 -3.88
N TYR A 295 5.62 10.18 -3.35
CA TYR A 295 6.12 10.42 -2.01
C TYR A 295 7.44 11.20 -2.07
N ILE A 296 7.44 12.39 -1.47
CA ILE A 296 8.62 13.27 -1.36
C ILE A 296 8.63 13.86 0.05
N ASN A 297 9.74 13.73 0.76
CA ASN A 297 9.99 14.39 2.05
C ASN A 297 8.79 14.32 3.03
N PHE A 298 8.35 13.11 3.38
CA PHE A 298 7.23 12.84 4.30
C PHE A 298 5.86 13.30 3.81
N TYR A 299 5.71 13.56 2.51
CA TYR A 299 4.49 14.10 1.94
C TYR A 299 4.07 13.32 0.69
N TYR A 300 2.77 13.03 0.61
CA TYR A 300 2.16 12.29 -0.48
C TYR A 300 1.35 13.24 -1.38
N SER A 301 1.49 13.06 -2.69
CA SER A 301 0.69 13.70 -3.73
C SER A 301 0.02 12.65 -4.59
N ALA A 302 -1.16 12.97 -5.12
CA ALA A 302 -1.76 12.16 -6.17
C ALA A 302 -1.05 12.47 -7.50
N LEU A 303 -0.96 11.47 -8.37
CA LEU A 303 -0.51 11.66 -9.74
C LEU A 303 -1.68 11.45 -10.70
N SER A 304 -1.91 12.43 -11.57
CA SER A 304 -2.91 12.38 -12.63
C SER A 304 -2.25 12.48 -14.01
N CYS A 305 -2.98 12.07 -15.05
CA CYS A 305 -2.54 12.17 -16.44
C CYS A 305 -3.30 13.31 -17.12
N ASN A 306 -2.58 14.05 -17.97
CA ASN A 306 -3.16 15.01 -18.92
C ASN A 306 -3.78 14.33 -20.13
#